data_AF-A0A821TDG8-F1
#
_entry.id   AF-A0A821TDG8-F1
#
_cell.length_a   1.000
_cell.length_b   1.000
_cell.length_c   1.000
_cell.angle_alpha   90.00
_cell.angle_beta   90.00
_cell.angle_gamma   90.00
#
_symmetry.space_group_name_H-M   'P 1'
#
loop_
_entity.id
_entity.type
_entity.pdbx_description
1 polymer ?
#
loop_
_entity_poly.entity_id
_entity_poly.type
_entity_poly.pdbx_seq_one_letter_code
_entity_poly.pdbx_strand_id
1 'polypeptide(L)'
;MNDDLSMICEAGDTQIVDRGFRDVADAFEELGFDVQMPSFLEKGAKQLETEQANETRMTTKTRWVVESFHSQFKKWRFFSERISQDFLVNIDVLVRTVAASLNKYRPRLFHGKSPDDYALATKMLLMHNKTSQLQQLISQGDLSLRKNWKNIVHFDIHFDFPYLTLDFLREYTCGVYQIKQSSTYAKAHLYDHGGEFEYQLSSSDDNILRCRIHSKHSSTS
;
A
#
# COMPACT_ATOMS: atom_id res chain seq x y z
N MET A 1 10.82 -6.62 -36.14
CA MET A 1 10.86 -5.66 -35.02
C MET A 1 9.94 -6.25 -33.95
N ASN A 2 10.31 -6.15 -32.67
CA ASN A 2 9.31 -6.35 -31.63
C ASN A 2 8.38 -5.15 -31.72
N ASP A 3 7.10 -5.42 -31.98
CA ASP A 3 6.07 -4.39 -32.08
C ASP A 3 5.24 -4.33 -30.79
N ASP A 4 5.86 -4.71 -29.67
CA ASP A 4 5.27 -4.79 -28.35
C ASP A 4 6.10 -4.04 -27.30
N LEU A 5 5.54 -3.86 -26.12
CA LEU A 5 6.19 -3.10 -25.05
C LEU A 5 7.42 -3.79 -24.45
N SER A 6 7.72 -5.06 -24.78
CA SER A 6 8.90 -5.74 -24.24
C SER A 6 10.20 -5.04 -24.64
N MET A 7 10.20 -4.22 -25.70
CA MET A 7 11.33 -3.42 -26.15
C MET A 7 11.85 -2.40 -25.12
N ILE A 8 11.02 -2.04 -24.13
CA ILE A 8 11.41 -1.12 -23.04
C ILE A 8 11.84 -1.85 -21.76
N CYS A 9 11.80 -3.18 -21.75
CA CYS A 9 12.16 -4.03 -20.62
C CYS A 9 13.48 -4.77 -20.90
N GLU A 10 14.20 -5.10 -19.83
CA GLU A 10 15.41 -5.92 -19.87
C GLU A 10 15.15 -7.29 -19.24
N ALA A 11 15.88 -8.31 -19.70
CA ALA A 11 15.76 -9.66 -19.15
C ALA A 11 16.11 -9.65 -17.66
N GLY A 12 15.22 -10.22 -16.83
CA GLY A 12 15.36 -10.21 -15.37
C GLY A 12 14.77 -8.98 -14.68
N ASP A 13 14.12 -8.06 -15.41
CA ASP A 13 13.37 -6.98 -14.78
C ASP A 13 12.21 -7.52 -13.93
N THR A 14 12.04 -6.93 -12.74
CA THR A 14 10.86 -7.12 -11.90
C THR A 14 9.74 -6.17 -12.34
N GLN A 15 8.61 -6.72 -12.76
CA GLN A 15 7.44 -6.02 -13.26
C GLN A 15 6.45 -5.80 -12.11
N ILE A 16 6.34 -4.55 -11.65
CA ILE A 16 5.41 -4.17 -10.58
C ILE A 16 4.10 -3.70 -11.20
N VAL A 17 3.06 -4.52 -11.08
CA VAL A 17 1.77 -4.28 -11.76
C VAL A 17 0.62 -4.09 -10.79
N ASP A 18 -0.38 -3.31 -11.22
CA ASP A 18 -1.65 -3.21 -10.49
C ASP A 18 -2.48 -4.49 -10.66
N ARG A 19 -3.40 -4.72 -9.73
CA ARG A 19 -4.31 -5.89 -9.74
C ARG A 19 -5.13 -6.06 -11.02
N GLY A 20 -5.33 -5.00 -11.80
CA GLY A 20 -6.04 -5.03 -13.09
C GLY A 20 -5.27 -5.76 -14.20
N PHE A 21 -3.99 -6.05 -14.00
CA PHE A 21 -3.14 -6.77 -14.95
C PHE A 21 -3.06 -8.29 -14.67
N ARG A 22 -3.90 -8.80 -13.75
CA ARG A 22 -3.93 -10.22 -13.40
C ARG A 22 -4.00 -11.13 -14.63
N ASP A 23 -4.87 -10.83 -15.58
CA ASP A 23 -5.15 -11.71 -16.72
C ASP A 23 -3.98 -11.78 -17.72
N VAL A 24 -2.95 -10.94 -17.55
CA VAL A 24 -1.74 -10.92 -18.38
C VAL A 24 -0.48 -11.23 -17.58
N ALA A 25 -0.58 -11.54 -16.29
CA ALA A 25 0.58 -11.83 -15.45
C ALA A 25 1.35 -13.07 -15.92
N ASP A 26 0.63 -14.17 -16.19
CA ASP A 26 1.20 -15.42 -16.68
C ASP A 26 1.99 -15.19 -17.99
N ALA A 27 1.47 -14.36 -18.89
CA ALA A 27 2.14 -14.01 -20.14
C ALA A 27 3.46 -13.26 -19.90
N PHE A 28 3.55 -12.42 -18.87
CA PHE A 28 4.78 -11.72 -18.51
C PHE A 28 5.80 -12.67 -17.87
N GLU A 29 5.33 -13.63 -17.06
CA GLU A 29 6.18 -14.67 -16.49
C GLU A 29 6.74 -15.61 -17.57
N GLU A 30 5.94 -15.98 -18.56
CA GLU A 30 6.37 -16.75 -19.75
C GLU A 30 7.44 -16.02 -20.57
N LEU A 31 7.41 -14.68 -20.58
CA LEU A 31 8.45 -13.84 -21.18
C LEU A 31 9.73 -13.74 -20.33
N GLY A 32 9.75 -14.35 -19.15
CA GLY A 32 10.91 -14.41 -18.25
C GLY A 32 11.01 -13.23 -17.27
N PHE A 33 9.93 -12.49 -17.07
CA PHE A 33 9.89 -11.41 -16.08
C PHE A 33 9.43 -11.90 -14.71
N ASP A 34 9.94 -11.28 -13.66
CA ASP A 34 9.45 -11.47 -12.29
C ASP A 34 8.27 -10.53 -12.04
N VAL A 35 7.04 -11.06 -11.96
CA VAL A 35 5.83 -10.24 -11.85
C VAL A 35 5.41 -10.12 -10.39
N GLN A 36 5.40 -8.88 -9.89
CA GLN A 36 5.02 -8.56 -8.52
C GLN A 36 3.70 -7.78 -8.51
N MET A 37 2.68 -8.34 -7.86
CA MET A 37 1.36 -7.70 -7.74
C MET A 37 0.77 -7.85 -6.33
N PRO A 38 -0.10 -6.92 -5.87
CA PRO A 38 -0.80 -7.08 -4.61
C PRO A 38 -1.70 -8.32 -4.60
N SER A 39 -1.52 -9.20 -3.60
CA SER A 39 -2.22 -10.48 -3.46
C SER A 39 -3.75 -10.32 -3.46
N PHE A 40 -4.44 -11.38 -3.88
CA PHE A 40 -5.90 -11.45 -3.88
C PHE A 40 -6.40 -12.23 -2.68
N LEU A 41 -7.58 -11.85 -2.17
CA LEU A 41 -8.29 -12.70 -1.25
C LEU A 41 -8.76 -13.95 -1.98
N GLU A 42 -8.43 -15.11 -1.42
CA GLU A 42 -8.96 -16.37 -1.91
C GLU A 42 -10.49 -16.42 -1.76
N LYS A 43 -11.13 -17.25 -2.57
CA LYS A 43 -12.58 -17.40 -2.54
C LYS A 43 -13.03 -17.91 -1.17
N GLY A 44 -13.82 -17.10 -0.47
CA GLY A 44 -14.32 -17.42 0.87
C GLY A 44 -13.41 -16.96 2.02
N ALA A 45 -12.19 -16.49 1.73
CA ALA A 45 -11.32 -15.87 2.71
C ALA A 45 -11.84 -14.45 3.05
N LYS A 46 -11.77 -14.09 4.33
CA LYS A 46 -12.13 -12.74 4.81
C LYS A 46 -10.94 -11.79 4.85
N GLN A 47 -9.72 -12.33 4.94
CA GLN A 47 -8.47 -11.60 5.10
C GLN A 47 -7.33 -12.34 4.41
N LEU A 48 -6.25 -11.62 4.09
CA LEU A 48 -5.01 -12.20 3.58
C LEU A 48 -4.25 -12.87 4.73
N GLU A 49 -3.49 -13.92 4.40
CA GLU A 49 -2.49 -14.44 5.32
C GLU A 49 -1.41 -13.39 5.62
N THR A 50 -0.73 -13.54 6.76
CA THR A 50 0.24 -12.52 7.21
C THR A 50 1.38 -12.33 6.21
N GLU A 51 1.87 -13.42 5.63
CA GLU A 51 2.92 -13.41 4.60
C GLU A 51 2.44 -12.67 3.35
N GLN A 52 1.30 -13.09 2.77
CA GLN A 52 0.68 -12.44 1.62
C GLN A 52 0.39 -10.94 1.87
N ALA A 53 -0.05 -10.59 3.08
CA ALA A 53 -0.28 -9.20 3.46
C ALA A 53 1.04 -8.41 3.54
N ASN A 54 2.12 -9.00 4.02
CA ASN A 54 3.44 -8.38 4.08
C ASN A 54 4.04 -8.20 2.67
N GLU A 55 3.92 -9.20 1.80
CA GLU A 55 4.29 -9.10 0.38
C GLU A 55 3.48 -8.01 -0.32
N THR A 56 2.16 -8.00 -0.12
CA THR A 56 1.27 -6.95 -0.68
C THR A 56 1.70 -5.56 -0.25
N ARG A 57 2.09 -5.35 1.01
CA ARG A 57 2.60 -4.06 1.50
C ARG A 57 3.92 -3.70 0.83
N MET A 58 4.82 -4.67 0.65
CA MET A 58 6.09 -4.47 -0.05
C MET A 58 5.85 -4.00 -1.49
N THR A 59 5.06 -4.75 -2.26
CA THR A 59 4.71 -4.43 -3.64
C THR A 59 4.03 -3.07 -3.73
N THR A 60 3.07 -2.78 -2.86
CA THR A 60 2.34 -1.49 -2.85
C THR A 60 3.27 -0.31 -2.56
N LYS A 61 4.23 -0.49 -1.64
CA LYS A 61 5.20 0.55 -1.27
C LYS A 61 6.17 0.82 -2.41
N THR A 62 6.68 -0.21 -3.09
CA THR A 62 7.56 -0.05 -4.25
C THR A 62 6.80 0.57 -5.43
N ARG A 63 5.55 0.17 -5.65
CA ARG A 63 4.66 0.75 -6.66
C ARG A 63 4.53 2.27 -6.52
N TRP A 64 4.46 2.80 -5.30
CA TRP A 64 4.40 4.25 -5.08
C TRP A 64 5.61 5.01 -5.64
N VAL A 65 6.81 4.42 -5.59
CA VAL A 65 8.02 4.97 -6.19
C VAL A 65 7.89 5.00 -7.71
N VAL A 66 7.44 3.89 -8.30
CA VAL A 66 7.20 3.75 -9.75
C VAL A 66 6.13 4.76 -10.23
N GLU A 67 5.00 4.85 -9.53
CA GLU A 67 3.93 5.81 -9.82
C GLU A 67 4.40 7.27 -9.75
N SER A 68 5.30 7.58 -8.82
CA SER A 68 5.88 8.91 -8.70
C SER A 68 6.69 9.29 -9.95
N PHE A 69 7.45 8.36 -10.54
CA PHE A 69 8.12 8.58 -11.83
C PHE A 69 7.11 8.67 -12.99
N HIS A 70 6.14 7.75 -13.07
CA HIS A 70 5.10 7.78 -14.09
C HIS A 70 4.29 9.09 -14.08
N SER A 71 4.08 9.70 -12.92
CA SER A 71 3.40 10.99 -12.80
C SER A 71 4.10 12.12 -13.58
N GLN A 72 5.41 12.04 -13.80
CA GLN A 72 6.16 13.02 -14.60
C GLN A 72 5.90 12.84 -16.09
N PHE A 73 5.75 11.60 -16.56
CA PHE A 73 5.37 11.30 -17.95
C PHE A 73 3.97 11.80 -18.25
N LYS A 74 3.02 11.62 -17.33
CA LYS A 74 1.63 12.11 -17.46
C LYS A 74 1.49 13.64 -17.60
N LYS A 75 2.56 14.42 -17.43
CA LYS A 75 2.57 15.87 -17.71
C LYS A 75 2.74 16.20 -19.19
N TRP A 76 3.15 15.23 -20.00
CA TRP A 76 3.32 15.36 -21.43
C TRP A 76 2.06 14.85 -22.12
N ARG A 77 1.44 15.70 -22.96
CA ARG A 77 0.16 15.39 -23.60
C ARG A 77 0.13 14.02 -24.28
N PHE A 78 1.22 13.66 -24.95
CA PHE A 78 1.37 12.37 -25.62
C PHE A 78 1.19 11.18 -24.67
N PHE A 79 1.76 11.24 -23.47
CA PHE A 79 1.70 10.15 -22.47
C PHE A 79 0.51 10.25 -21.51
N SER A 80 -0.23 11.36 -21.53
CA SER A 80 -1.44 11.53 -20.71
C SER A 80 -2.70 11.01 -21.40
N GLU A 81 -2.65 10.81 -22.70
CA GLU A 81 -3.79 10.41 -23.54
C GLU A 81 -3.62 8.97 -24.05
N ARG A 82 -4.61 8.49 -24.82
CA ARG A 82 -4.50 7.20 -25.49
C ARG A 82 -3.52 7.31 -26.65
N ILE A 83 -2.51 6.46 -26.67
CA ILE A 83 -1.48 6.42 -27.71
C ILE A 83 -2.01 5.55 -28.86
N SER A 84 -1.91 6.03 -30.11
CA SER A 84 -2.24 5.21 -31.28
C SER A 84 -1.26 4.04 -31.39
N GLN A 85 -1.76 2.87 -31.79
CA GLN A 85 -0.95 1.67 -31.98
C GLN A 85 0.19 1.89 -32.98
N ASP A 86 0.01 2.79 -33.96
CA ASP A 86 1.05 3.15 -34.94
C ASP A 86 2.32 3.74 -34.29
N PHE A 87 2.21 4.28 -33.08
CA PHE A 87 3.35 4.82 -32.34
C PHE A 87 4.10 3.77 -31.51
N LEU A 88 3.62 2.52 -31.41
CA LEU A 88 4.31 1.47 -30.67
C LEU A 88 5.73 1.24 -31.19
N VAL A 89 5.94 1.33 -32.51
CA VAL A 89 7.27 1.17 -33.13
C VAL A 89 8.30 2.23 -32.69
N ASN A 90 7.83 3.34 -32.11
CA ASN A 90 8.68 4.44 -31.63
C ASN A 90 8.57 4.64 -30.11
N ILE A 91 7.78 3.81 -29.41
CA ILE A 91 7.44 4.07 -28.00
C ILE A 91 8.69 4.00 -27.11
N ASP A 92 9.64 3.13 -27.42
CA ASP A 92 10.92 3.02 -26.73
C ASP A 92 11.74 4.31 -26.82
N VAL A 93 11.91 4.85 -28.04
CA VAL A 93 12.68 6.07 -28.30
C VAL A 93 12.01 7.24 -27.61
N LEU A 94 10.68 7.35 -27.68
CA LEU A 94 9.92 8.42 -27.04
C LEU A 94 10.06 8.35 -25.52
N VAL A 95 9.87 7.17 -24.92
CA VAL A 95 10.00 6.97 -23.47
C VAL A 95 11.42 7.28 -23.01
N ARG A 96 12.45 6.75 -23.68
CA ARG A 96 13.87 6.97 -23.32
C ARG A 96 14.26 8.45 -23.48
N THR A 97 13.77 9.14 -24.50
CA THR A 97 14.05 10.57 -24.73
C THR A 97 13.44 11.44 -23.62
N VAL A 98 12.18 11.17 -23.26
CA VAL A 98 11.53 11.90 -22.16
C VAL A 98 12.17 11.56 -20.81
N ALA A 99 12.50 10.28 -20.56
CA ALA A 99 13.24 9.86 -19.37
C ALA A 99 14.58 10.61 -19.23
N ALA A 100 15.38 10.65 -20.30
CA ALA A 100 16.66 11.36 -20.32
C ALA A 100 16.49 12.86 -20.05
N SER A 101 15.46 13.48 -20.64
CA SER A 101 15.13 14.90 -20.43
C SER A 101 14.72 15.17 -18.98
N LEU A 102 13.85 14.33 -18.41
CA LEU A 102 13.45 14.43 -17.01
C LEU A 102 14.66 14.26 -16.08
N ASN A 103 15.52 13.28 -16.33
CA ASN A 103 16.72 13.03 -15.53
C ASN A 103 17.74 14.18 -15.59
N LYS A 104 17.81 14.91 -16.71
CA LYS A 104 18.73 16.05 -16.90
C LYS A 104 18.22 17.33 -16.27
N TYR A 105 16.92 17.63 -16.42
CA TYR A 105 16.37 18.96 -16.14
C TYR A 105 15.41 19.03 -14.95
N ARG A 106 14.92 17.90 -14.44
CA ARG A 106 14.08 17.87 -13.23
C ARG A 106 14.90 17.44 -12.02
N PRO A 107 14.54 17.91 -10.81
CA PRO A 107 15.06 17.33 -9.58
C PRO A 107 14.82 15.82 -9.58
N ARG A 108 15.81 15.05 -9.14
CA ARG A 108 15.65 13.61 -8.95
C ARG A 108 14.57 13.38 -7.91
N LEU A 109 13.59 12.54 -8.25
CA LEU A 109 12.54 12.15 -7.32
C LEU A 109 13.09 11.24 -6.21
N PHE A 110 14.03 10.37 -6.58
CA PHE A 110 14.73 9.47 -5.69
C PHE A 110 16.19 9.42 -6.09
N HIS A 111 17.07 9.28 -5.10
CA HIS A 111 18.49 9.13 -5.37
C HIS A 111 18.81 7.66 -5.67
N GLY A 112 17.96 6.72 -5.22
CA GLY A 112 18.03 5.27 -5.48
C GLY A 112 19.26 4.59 -4.85
N LYS A 113 20.19 5.41 -4.34
CA LYS A 113 21.44 5.05 -3.70
C LYS A 113 21.79 6.01 -2.57
N SER A 114 20.85 6.84 -2.11
CA SER A 114 21.10 7.63 -0.90
C SER A 114 21.16 6.70 0.31
N PRO A 115 21.93 7.06 1.36
CA PRO A 115 21.89 6.35 2.62
C PRO A 115 20.47 6.19 3.18
N ASP A 116 19.62 7.20 3.00
CA ASP A 116 18.23 7.19 3.47
C ASP A 116 17.36 6.18 2.71
N ASP A 117 17.49 6.11 1.38
CA ASP A 117 16.75 5.13 0.55
C ASP A 117 17.16 3.70 0.94
N TYR A 118 18.46 3.45 1.15
CA TYR A 118 18.97 2.16 1.63
C TYR A 118 18.49 1.83 3.04
N ALA A 119 18.49 2.81 3.96
CA ALA A 119 18.01 2.63 5.32
C ALA A 119 16.51 2.26 5.33
N LEU A 120 15.71 2.94 4.51
CA LEU A 120 14.28 2.64 4.36
C LEU A 120 14.05 1.25 3.77
N ALA A 121 14.74 0.89 2.69
CA ALA A 121 14.64 -0.44 2.08
C ALA A 121 15.05 -1.54 3.07
N THR A 122 16.14 -1.33 3.80
CA THR A 122 16.61 -2.25 4.85
C THR A 122 15.57 -2.41 5.95
N LYS A 123 14.98 -1.30 6.44
CA LYS A 123 13.89 -1.32 7.42
C LYS A 123 12.67 -2.08 6.90
N MET A 124 12.30 -1.89 5.64
CA MET A 124 11.20 -2.63 5.01
C MET A 124 11.46 -4.14 4.99
N LEU A 125 12.67 -4.57 4.59
CA LEU A 125 13.06 -5.99 4.59
C LEU A 125 13.09 -6.59 6.00
N LEU A 126 13.61 -5.85 6.99
CA LEU A 126 13.60 -6.28 8.39
C LEU A 126 12.17 -6.44 8.93
N MET A 127 11.28 -5.50 8.61
CA MET A 127 9.88 -5.53 9.04
C MET A 127 9.08 -6.63 8.32
N HIS A 128 9.41 -6.93 7.06
CA HIS A 128 8.78 -8.01 6.30
C HIS A 128 8.99 -9.38 6.96
N ASN A 129 10.21 -9.62 7.46
CA ASN A 129 10.59 -10.87 8.14
C ASN A 129 10.24 -10.88 9.64
N LYS A 130 9.71 -9.78 10.19
CA LYS A 130 9.42 -9.68 11.62
C LYS A 130 8.14 -10.44 11.94
N THR A 131 8.23 -11.41 12.86
CA THR A 131 7.06 -12.11 13.39
C THR A 131 6.09 -11.12 14.03
N SER A 132 4.81 -11.21 13.66
CA SER A 132 3.76 -10.40 14.25
C SER A 132 3.37 -10.95 15.63
N GLN A 133 3.69 -10.20 16.69
CA GLN A 133 3.23 -10.51 18.05
C GLN A 133 1.71 -10.59 18.13
N LEU A 134 1.01 -9.72 17.40
CA LEU A 134 -0.46 -9.73 17.34
C LEU A 134 -0.99 -11.02 16.71
N GLN A 135 -0.33 -11.54 15.67
CA GLN A 135 -0.70 -12.82 15.04
C GLN A 135 -0.52 -13.99 16.01
N GLN A 136 0.55 -13.99 16.81
CA GLN A 136 0.78 -15.02 17.83
C GLN A 136 -0.34 -15.01 18.87
N LEU A 137 -0.70 -13.82 19.38
CA LEU A 137 -1.80 -13.67 20.34
C LEU A 137 -3.15 -14.13 19.76
N ILE A 138 -3.44 -13.85 18.49
CA ILE A 138 -4.66 -14.34 17.84
C ILE A 138 -4.65 -15.87 17.76
N SER A 139 -3.52 -16.45 17.33
CA SER A 139 -3.37 -17.90 17.13
C SER A 139 -3.46 -18.69 18.44
N GLN A 140 -3.00 -18.10 19.54
CA GLN A 140 -3.11 -18.65 20.90
C GLN A 140 -4.52 -18.47 21.51
N GLY A 141 -5.43 -17.80 20.81
CA GLY A 141 -6.78 -17.50 21.30
C GLY A 141 -6.83 -16.35 22.30
N ASP A 142 -5.72 -15.61 22.43
CA ASP A 142 -5.58 -14.57 23.44
C ASP A 142 -6.34 -13.29 23.15
N LEU A 143 -6.76 -13.11 21.89
CA LEU A 143 -7.54 -11.95 21.43
C LEU A 143 -8.93 -12.36 20.91
N SER A 144 -9.54 -13.34 21.56
CA SER A 144 -10.91 -13.77 21.26
C SER A 144 -11.93 -12.63 21.42
N LEU A 145 -12.92 -12.61 20.51
CA LEU A 145 -14.08 -11.71 20.59
C LEU A 145 -14.89 -11.89 21.88
N ARG A 146 -14.80 -13.07 22.51
CA ARG A 146 -15.52 -13.45 23.73
C ARG A 146 -14.77 -13.11 25.03
N LYS A 147 -13.51 -12.67 24.96
CA LYS A 147 -12.80 -12.16 26.15
C LYS A 147 -13.43 -10.85 26.62
N ASN A 148 -13.15 -10.45 27.85
CA ASN A 148 -13.64 -9.18 28.39
C ASN A 148 -12.85 -8.02 27.77
N TRP A 149 -13.54 -7.17 27.01
CA TRP A 149 -13.00 -5.95 26.43
C TRP A 149 -13.62 -4.73 27.11
N LYS A 150 -12.80 -3.71 27.36
CA LYS A 150 -13.14 -2.53 28.14
C LYS A 150 -13.40 -1.35 27.22
N ASN A 151 -14.63 -0.83 27.17
CA ASN A 151 -14.97 0.29 26.29
C ASN A 151 -14.32 1.59 26.78
N ILE A 152 -13.48 2.21 25.95
CA ILE A 152 -12.67 3.38 26.32
C ILE A 152 -13.53 4.60 26.67
N VAL A 153 -14.69 4.76 26.03
CA VAL A 153 -15.56 5.92 26.19
C VAL A 153 -16.21 5.96 27.58
N HIS A 154 -16.24 4.83 28.30
CA HIS A 154 -16.82 4.70 29.64
C HIS A 154 -15.79 4.87 30.76
N PHE A 155 -14.54 5.16 30.41
CA PHE A 155 -13.45 5.29 31.36
C PHE A 155 -13.01 6.74 31.51
N ASP A 156 -12.97 7.21 32.76
CA ASP A 156 -12.31 8.45 33.18
C ASP A 156 -10.78 8.24 33.26
N ILE A 157 -10.20 7.61 32.23
CA ILE A 157 -8.78 7.22 32.23
C ILE A 157 -7.97 8.32 31.54
N HIS A 158 -6.98 8.83 32.28
CA HIS A 158 -5.80 9.46 31.71
C HIS A 158 -5.06 8.47 30.80
N PHE A 159 -5.50 8.38 29.55
CA PHE A 159 -4.84 7.57 28.54
C PHE A 159 -3.85 8.44 27.78
N ASP A 160 -2.56 8.21 28.01
CA ASP A 160 -1.52 8.86 27.24
C ASP A 160 -1.43 8.20 25.86
N PHE A 161 -2.14 8.77 24.90
CA PHE A 161 -1.92 8.41 23.51
C PHE A 161 -0.50 8.79 23.11
N PRO A 162 0.22 7.92 22.38
CA PRO A 162 1.54 8.26 21.88
C PRO A 162 1.44 9.51 21.00
N TYR A 163 2.29 10.50 21.29
CA TYR A 163 2.37 11.68 20.44
C TYR A 163 3.00 11.31 19.11
N LEU A 164 2.18 11.24 18.06
CA LEU A 164 2.63 10.94 16.71
C LEU A 164 2.98 12.26 16.02
N THR A 165 4.27 12.49 15.74
CA THR A 165 4.70 13.69 15.01
C THR A 165 4.17 13.66 13.57
N LEU A 166 3.99 14.84 12.97
CA LEU A 166 3.59 14.91 11.55
C LEU A 166 4.60 14.21 10.63
N ASP A 167 5.89 14.25 10.95
CA ASP A 167 6.92 13.59 10.15
C ASP A 167 6.82 12.07 10.28
N PHE A 168 6.58 11.55 11.49
CA PHE A 168 6.28 10.13 11.68
C PHE A 168 5.05 9.71 10.88
N LEU A 169 3.96 10.49 10.97
CA LEU A 169 2.72 10.19 10.24
C LEU A 169 2.94 10.21 8.73
N ARG A 170 3.73 11.15 8.20
CA ARG A 170 4.07 11.22 6.77
C ARG A 170 4.88 10.02 6.32
N GLU A 171 5.86 9.58 7.13
CA GLU A 171 6.64 8.38 6.86
C GLU A 171 5.74 7.14 6.88
N TYR A 172 4.92 7.00 7.94
CA TYR A 172 4.02 5.87 8.15
C TYR A 172 2.97 5.76 7.06
N THR A 173 2.30 6.86 6.73
CA THR A 173 1.26 6.90 5.69
C THR A 173 1.80 7.08 4.27
N CYS A 174 3.13 7.12 4.13
CA CYS A 174 3.82 7.23 2.84
C CYS A 174 3.38 8.46 2.03
N GLY A 175 3.04 9.56 2.70
CA GLY A 175 2.60 10.79 2.05
C GLY A 175 1.58 11.58 2.86
N VAL A 176 1.19 12.75 2.34
CA VAL A 176 0.28 13.66 3.05
C VAL A 176 -1.20 13.40 2.77
N TYR A 177 -1.52 12.59 1.75
CA TYR A 177 -2.90 12.42 1.28
C TYR A 177 -3.79 11.74 2.32
N GLN A 178 -3.34 10.64 2.91
CA GLN A 178 -4.09 9.93 3.95
C GLN A 178 -4.26 10.81 5.20
N ILE A 179 -3.24 11.59 5.55
CA ILE A 179 -3.30 12.53 6.67
C ILE A 179 -4.38 13.60 6.41
N LYS A 180 -4.45 14.15 5.19
CA LYS A 180 -5.47 15.14 4.81
C LYS A 180 -6.89 14.58 4.88
N GLN A 181 -7.09 13.32 4.53
CA GLN A 181 -8.40 12.67 4.61
C GLN A 181 -8.80 12.25 6.02
N SER A 182 -7.84 12.15 6.95
CA SER A 182 -8.08 11.60 8.28
C SER A 182 -9.16 12.36 9.06
N SER A 183 -9.22 13.70 8.95
CA SER A 183 -10.23 14.52 9.62
C SER A 183 -11.64 14.30 9.07
N THR A 184 -11.79 14.21 7.75
CA THR A 184 -13.08 13.93 7.09
C THR A 184 -13.56 12.52 7.45
N TYR A 185 -12.65 11.54 7.44
CA TYR A 185 -12.96 10.16 7.79
C TYR A 185 -13.37 10.03 9.27
N ALA A 186 -12.61 10.64 10.17
CA ALA A 186 -12.95 10.71 11.59
C ALA A 186 -14.31 11.37 11.80
N LYS A 187 -14.59 12.47 11.09
CA LYS A 187 -15.87 13.16 11.21
C LYS A 187 -17.06 12.30 10.78
N ALA A 188 -16.96 11.70 9.60
CA ALA A 188 -18.03 10.88 9.04
C ALA A 188 -18.40 9.73 9.98
N HIS A 189 -17.40 9.03 10.54
CA HIS A 189 -17.66 7.80 11.26
C HIS A 189 -17.75 7.95 12.80
N LEU A 190 -17.13 8.96 13.39
CA LEU A 190 -17.21 9.21 14.84
C LEU A 190 -18.39 10.12 15.21
N TYR A 191 -18.71 11.11 14.37
CA TYR A 191 -19.68 12.16 14.74
C TYR A 191 -20.96 12.11 13.92
N ASP A 192 -20.87 12.00 12.59
CA ASP A 192 -22.03 12.17 11.71
C ASP A 192 -22.92 10.92 11.61
N HIS A 193 -22.42 9.74 12.00
CA HIS A 193 -23.14 8.46 11.87
C HIS A 193 -23.48 7.76 13.20
N GLY A 194 -23.45 8.49 14.33
CA GLY A 194 -23.98 7.99 15.60
C GLY A 194 -23.15 6.90 16.27
N GLY A 195 -21.82 6.93 16.10
CA GLY A 195 -20.92 5.99 16.78
C GLY A 195 -20.82 4.62 16.10
N GLU A 196 -20.55 4.58 14.79
CA GLU A 196 -20.28 3.32 14.07
C GLU A 196 -19.05 2.59 14.61
N PHE A 197 -18.12 3.34 15.20
CA PHE A 197 -16.90 2.84 15.80
C PHE A 197 -16.98 2.80 17.33
N GLU A 198 -16.78 1.60 17.88
CA GLU A 198 -16.61 1.38 19.30
C GLU A 198 -15.15 0.99 19.57
N TYR A 199 -14.44 1.81 20.34
CA TYR A 199 -13.05 1.53 20.74
C TYR A 199 -13.01 0.82 22.09
N GLN A 200 -12.30 -0.29 22.15
CA GLN A 200 -12.21 -1.12 23.35
C GLN A 200 -10.77 -1.59 23.59
N LEU A 201 -10.33 -1.55 24.84
CA LEU A 201 -9.03 -2.05 25.29
C LEU A 201 -9.14 -3.51 25.73
N SER A 202 -8.05 -4.24 25.55
CA SER A 202 -7.92 -5.57 26.14
C SER A 202 -7.88 -5.45 27.67
N SER A 203 -8.53 -6.37 28.38
CA SER A 203 -8.45 -6.39 29.84
C SER A 203 -7.10 -6.84 30.39
N SER A 204 -6.26 -7.48 29.55
CA SER A 204 -4.98 -8.07 29.95
C SER A 204 -3.76 -7.31 29.45
N ASP A 205 -3.91 -6.39 28.50
CA ASP A 205 -2.81 -5.60 27.93
C ASP A 205 -3.35 -4.26 27.41
N ASP A 206 -2.96 -3.17 28.07
CA ASP A 206 -3.42 -1.82 27.74
C ASP A 206 -2.81 -1.29 26.41
N ASN A 207 -1.84 -2.00 25.82
CA ASN A 207 -1.30 -1.69 24.50
C ASN A 207 -2.14 -2.27 23.34
N ILE A 208 -3.14 -3.09 23.65
CA ILE A 208 -3.98 -3.72 22.64
C ILE A 208 -5.34 -3.03 22.59
N LEU A 209 -5.53 -2.30 21.49
CA LEU A 209 -6.77 -1.64 21.13
C LEU A 209 -7.48 -2.44 20.04
N ARG A 210 -8.80 -2.58 20.16
CA ARG A 210 -9.66 -2.97 19.03
C ARG A 210 -10.65 -1.87 18.70
N CYS A 211 -10.90 -1.70 17.41
CA CYS A 211 -12.00 -0.90 16.90
C CYS A 211 -13.07 -1.85 16.35
N ARG A 212 -14.27 -1.78 16.90
CA ARG A 212 -15.43 -2.53 16.40
C ARG A 212 -16.22 -1.62 15.49
N ILE A 213 -16.50 -2.11 14.28
CA ILE A 213 -17.32 -1.43 13.29
C ILE A 213 -18.69 -2.12 13.26
N HIS A 214 -19.76 -1.39 13.52
CA HIS A 214 -21.11 -1.90 13.34
C HIS A 214 -21.50 -1.80 11.86
N SER A 215 -21.50 -2.93 11.14
CA SER A 215 -22.00 -2.97 9.76
C SER A 215 -23.50 -2.65 9.73
N LYS A 216 -23.88 -1.63 8.95
CA LYS A 216 -25.29 -1.27 8.68
C LYS A 216 -25.99 -2.26 7.74
N HIS A 217 -25.25 -3.13 7.07
CA HIS A 217 -25.80 -4.20 6.24
C HIS A 217 -26.00 -5.46 7.07
N SER A 218 -26.93 -5.41 8.03
CA SER A 218 -27.61 -6.64 8.45
C SER A 218 -28.46 -7.09 7.27
N SER A 219 -28.15 -8.28 6.74
CA SER A 219 -28.92 -8.95 5.71
C SER A 219 -30.41 -8.88 6.03
N THR A 220 -31.12 -8.00 5.32
CA THR A 220 -32.58 -8.07 5.20
C THR A 220 -32.84 -9.37 4.45
N SER A 221 -33.22 -10.39 5.20
CA SER A 221 -33.67 -11.68 4.67
C SER A 221 -35.07 -11.52 4.10
#